data_AF-A0A5M7B8M7-F1
#
_entry.id   AF-A0A5M7B8M7-F1
#
_cell.length_a   1.000
_cell.length_b   1.000
_cell.length_c   1.000
_cell.angle_alpha   90.00
_cell.angle_beta   90.00
_cell.angle_gamma   90.00
#
_symmetry.space_group_name_H-M   'P 1'
#
loop_
_entity.id
_entity.type
_entity.pdbx_description
1 polymer ?
#
loop_
_entity_poly.entity_id
_entity_poly.type
_entity_poly.pdbx_seq_one_letter_code
_entity_poly.pdbx_strand_id
1 'polypeptide(L)'
;MRYNRIVFLIAIVQLCLFTSCTSNHADELYPSNDAEAKVYYETTLKSVIDNKCISCHLYHTEGANRYDSYEKSKSNISQMLERINATTNIVMPPADQEQLTEDEKNSFKTFLDILQSETPQGNPIKVTWTAYKYPDFDNRAGVSGTFNTVISYNLNSTAENLIDLLNGANVVIDASSVNVGNEPERTQNVASFFNAFTAQISGTVDSYNNENAWVTFNMNGISQQVVLNVSLETNKIILDGTIPDLNVFNWENAYNVFNAICGEYHENKLWEDVKISIEISNI
;
A
#
# COMPACT_ATOMS: atom_id res chain seq x y z
N MET A 1 -51.00 -21.40 -41.57
CA MET A 1 -50.14 -22.44 -42.17
C MET A 1 -49.04 -21.80 -43.00
N ARG A 2 -47.85 -21.63 -42.38
CA ARG A 2 -46.52 -21.57 -43.00
C ARG A 2 -45.51 -21.49 -41.84
N TYR A 3 -45.35 -22.63 -41.19
CA TYR A 3 -44.25 -22.90 -40.26
C TYR A 3 -43.00 -23.25 -41.07
N ASN A 4 -41.85 -23.20 -40.40
CA ASN A 4 -40.55 -23.78 -40.80
C ASN A 4 -39.67 -22.91 -41.71
N ARG A 5 -38.97 -21.95 -41.10
CA ARG A 5 -37.57 -21.60 -41.44
C ARG A 5 -36.84 -20.63 -40.49
N ILE A 6 -37.36 -20.38 -39.28
CA ILE A 6 -36.72 -19.53 -38.25
C ILE A 6 -36.58 -20.28 -36.92
N VAL A 7 -36.20 -21.56 -36.99
CA VAL A 7 -35.98 -22.40 -35.78
C VAL A 7 -34.58 -23.04 -35.78
N PHE A 8 -33.71 -22.67 -36.73
CA PHE A 8 -32.40 -23.33 -36.91
C PHE A 8 -31.18 -22.41 -36.80
N LEU A 9 -31.35 -21.19 -36.25
CA LEU A 9 -30.25 -20.22 -36.09
C LEU A 9 -30.21 -19.51 -34.72
N ILE A 10 -31.04 -19.94 -33.76
CA ILE A 10 -31.01 -19.46 -32.36
C ILE A 10 -30.90 -20.66 -31.40
N ALA A 11 -30.20 -21.71 -31.84
CA ALA A 11 -29.92 -22.91 -31.04
C ALA A 11 -28.43 -23.32 -31.08
N ILE A 12 -27.55 -22.40 -31.53
CA ILE A 12 -26.08 -22.58 -31.58
C ILE A 12 -25.40 -21.32 -31.03
N VAL A 13 -25.92 -20.80 -29.91
CA VAL A 13 -25.24 -19.78 -29.06
C VAL A 13 -25.28 -20.19 -27.58
N GLN A 14 -25.87 -21.34 -27.25
CA GLN A 14 -26.11 -21.76 -25.87
C GLN A 14 -25.28 -22.97 -25.41
N LEU A 15 -24.27 -23.40 -26.17
CA LEU A 15 -23.48 -24.56 -25.79
C LEU A 15 -22.06 -24.51 -26.32
N CYS A 16 -21.29 -23.52 -25.88
CA CYS A 16 -19.83 -23.60 -25.84
C CYS A 16 -19.31 -22.83 -24.63
N LEU A 17 -18.88 -23.59 -23.62
CA LEU A 17 -17.82 -23.24 -22.67
C LEU A 17 -18.18 -22.31 -21.50
N PHE A 18 -19.14 -22.75 -20.66
CA PHE A 18 -18.88 -22.68 -19.23
C PHE A 18 -18.03 -23.89 -18.85
N THR A 19 -16.73 -23.68 -18.66
CA THR A 19 -15.93 -24.15 -17.51
C THR A 19 -14.44 -23.96 -17.78
N SER A 20 -13.75 -23.49 -16.73
CA SER A 20 -12.29 -23.54 -16.49
C SER A 20 -11.44 -22.46 -17.18
N CYS A 21 -10.77 -21.53 -16.48
CA CYS A 21 -10.45 -21.41 -15.05
C CYS A 21 -10.41 -19.91 -14.69
N THR A 22 -11.24 -19.44 -13.77
CA THR A 22 -10.84 -18.28 -12.96
C THR A 22 -9.90 -18.83 -11.90
N SER A 23 -8.60 -18.87 -12.18
CA SER A 23 -7.66 -18.81 -11.08
C SER A 23 -7.88 -17.45 -10.46
N ASN A 24 -8.61 -17.38 -9.33
CA ASN A 24 -8.57 -16.20 -8.48
C ASN A 24 -7.09 -16.00 -8.14
N HIS A 25 -6.40 -15.13 -8.87
CA HIS A 25 -5.04 -14.77 -8.51
C HIS A 25 -5.17 -13.96 -7.23
N ALA A 26 -4.45 -14.39 -6.20
CA ALA A 26 -4.46 -13.73 -4.91
C ALA A 26 -4.09 -12.24 -5.04
N ASP A 27 -3.37 -11.90 -6.11
CA ASP A 27 -2.98 -10.56 -6.54
C ASP A 27 -4.15 -9.65 -6.93
N GLU A 28 -5.30 -10.19 -7.35
CA GLU A 28 -6.51 -9.39 -7.62
C GLU A 28 -7.35 -9.14 -6.35
N LEU A 29 -7.26 -10.02 -5.35
CA LEU A 29 -8.06 -9.93 -4.12
C LEU A 29 -7.43 -9.02 -3.06
N TYR A 30 -6.09 -8.95 -3.03
CA TYR A 30 -5.33 -8.16 -2.06
C TYR A 30 -4.16 -7.47 -2.79
N PRO A 31 -4.36 -6.27 -3.36
CA PRO A 31 -3.36 -5.58 -4.16
C PRO A 31 -2.29 -4.85 -3.33
N SER A 32 -2.45 -4.70 -2.01
CA SER A 32 -1.56 -3.97 -1.10
C SER A 32 -0.83 -4.87 -0.08
N ASN A 33 0.35 -4.44 0.38
CA ASN A 33 1.15 -5.02 1.47
C ASN A 33 1.57 -6.49 1.35
N ASP A 34 1.65 -7.03 0.12
CA ASP A 34 2.05 -8.41 -0.15
C ASP A 34 3.41 -8.80 0.49
N ALA A 35 4.38 -7.89 0.48
CA ALA A 35 5.70 -8.14 1.07
C ALA A 35 5.66 -8.29 2.59
N GLU A 36 4.89 -7.44 3.29
CA GLU A 36 4.74 -7.52 4.75
C GLU A 36 3.91 -8.74 5.14
N ALA A 37 2.82 -8.99 4.43
CA ALA A 37 2.00 -10.19 4.60
C ALA A 37 2.86 -11.45 4.43
N LYS A 38 3.74 -11.49 3.44
CA LYS A 38 4.65 -12.61 3.21
C LYS A 38 5.64 -12.80 4.35
N VAL A 39 6.23 -11.73 4.89
CA VAL A 39 7.12 -11.80 6.07
C VAL A 39 6.36 -12.32 7.29
N TYR A 40 5.16 -11.80 7.56
CA TYR A 40 4.33 -12.27 8.67
C TYR A 40 3.92 -13.73 8.50
N TYR A 41 3.59 -14.13 7.27
CA TYR A 41 3.29 -15.52 6.94
C TYR A 41 4.47 -16.44 7.26
N GLU A 42 5.67 -16.13 6.73
CA GLU A 42 6.85 -16.99 6.89
C GLU A 42 7.32 -17.10 8.34
N THR A 43 7.22 -16.00 9.10
CA THR A 43 7.73 -15.94 10.48
C THR A 43 6.73 -16.43 11.53
N THR A 44 5.43 -16.28 11.28
CA THR A 44 4.38 -16.52 12.27
C THR A 44 3.35 -17.52 11.77
N LEU A 45 2.53 -17.13 10.79
CA LEU A 45 1.32 -17.86 10.43
C LEU A 45 1.62 -19.26 9.88
N LYS A 46 2.70 -19.42 9.13
CA LYS A 46 3.11 -20.71 8.55
C LYS A 46 3.29 -21.78 9.61
N SER A 47 3.89 -21.43 10.76
CA SER A 47 4.10 -22.39 11.84
C SER A 47 2.78 -22.92 12.42
N VAL A 48 1.77 -22.05 12.54
CA VAL A 48 0.43 -22.42 13.02
C VAL A 48 -0.26 -23.34 12.01
N ILE A 49 -0.22 -22.97 10.73
CA ILE A 49 -0.81 -23.76 9.65
C ILE A 49 -0.17 -25.15 9.57
N ASP A 50 1.17 -25.21 9.59
CA ASP A 50 1.94 -26.44 9.49
C ASP A 50 1.61 -27.41 10.62
N ASN A 51 1.45 -26.89 11.85
CA ASN A 51 1.21 -27.71 13.02
C ASN A 51 -0.27 -28.09 13.21
N LYS A 52 -1.21 -27.22 12.87
CA LYS A 52 -2.63 -27.34 13.28
C LYS A 52 -3.59 -27.63 12.13
N CYS A 53 -3.21 -27.33 10.90
CA CYS A 53 -4.12 -27.38 9.75
C CYS A 53 -3.67 -28.40 8.71
N ILE A 54 -2.37 -28.50 8.46
CA ILE A 54 -1.82 -29.26 7.33
C ILE A 54 -2.17 -30.76 7.40
N SER A 55 -2.16 -31.38 8.58
CA SER A 55 -2.45 -32.82 8.74
C SER A 55 -3.81 -33.25 8.17
N CYS A 56 -4.82 -32.38 8.24
CA CYS A 56 -6.15 -32.62 7.70
C CYS A 56 -6.36 -32.03 6.30
N HIS A 57 -5.57 -31.02 5.91
CA HIS A 57 -5.74 -30.27 4.66
C HIS A 57 -4.80 -30.68 3.51
N LEU A 58 -3.90 -31.64 3.72
CA LEU A 58 -2.97 -32.14 2.68
C LEU A 58 -3.54 -33.17 1.70
N TYR A 59 -4.85 -33.41 1.69
CA TYR A 59 -5.35 -34.66 1.08
C TYR A 59 -5.20 -34.79 -0.44
N HIS A 60 -4.89 -33.73 -1.19
CA HIS A 60 -4.55 -33.86 -2.62
C HIS A 60 -3.50 -32.82 -3.04
N THR A 61 -2.57 -33.23 -3.91
CA THR A 61 -1.48 -32.39 -4.43
C THR A 61 -1.97 -31.19 -5.25
N GLU A 62 -3.26 -31.10 -5.56
CA GLU A 62 -3.89 -30.04 -6.34
C GLU A 62 -5.27 -29.67 -5.73
N GLY A 63 -5.59 -28.37 -5.62
CA GLY A 63 -6.92 -27.92 -5.17
C GLY A 63 -6.99 -26.57 -4.46
N ALA A 64 -8.22 -26.15 -4.14
CA ALA A 64 -8.55 -24.91 -3.43
C ALA A 64 -8.37 -25.01 -1.89
N ASN A 65 -8.38 -26.23 -1.33
CA ASN A 65 -8.37 -26.46 0.12
C ASN A 65 -6.96 -26.66 0.71
N ARG A 66 -5.92 -26.25 -0.03
CA ARG A 66 -4.52 -26.27 0.43
C ARG A 66 -4.20 -24.94 1.09
N TYR A 67 -3.39 -24.97 2.15
CA TYR A 67 -2.94 -23.77 2.88
C TYR A 67 -1.43 -23.77 3.14
N ASP A 68 -0.66 -24.63 2.46
CA ASP A 68 0.75 -24.88 2.74
C ASP A 68 1.72 -23.92 2.04
N SER A 69 1.19 -22.96 1.28
CA SER A 69 1.96 -21.89 0.66
C SER A 69 1.31 -20.53 0.91
N TYR A 70 2.13 -19.49 0.86
CA TYR A 70 1.69 -18.10 1.01
C TYR A 70 0.50 -17.76 0.10
N GLU A 71 0.61 -18.03 -1.21
CA GLU A 71 -0.46 -17.75 -2.19
C GLU A 71 -1.77 -18.45 -1.86
N LYS A 72 -1.67 -19.67 -1.34
CA LYS A 72 -2.82 -20.49 -0.99
C LYS A 72 -3.48 -20.03 0.31
N SER A 73 -2.70 -19.65 1.30
CA SER A 73 -3.20 -19.02 2.52
C SER A 73 -3.82 -17.65 2.22
N LYS A 74 -3.14 -16.82 1.43
CA LYS A 74 -3.60 -15.49 0.98
C LYS A 74 -4.94 -15.59 0.26
N SER A 75 -5.08 -16.48 -0.72
CA SER A 75 -6.33 -16.63 -1.49
C SER A 75 -7.52 -17.19 -0.70
N ASN A 76 -7.29 -17.83 0.47
CA ASN A 76 -8.34 -18.48 1.25
C ASN A 76 -8.55 -17.88 2.64
N ILE A 77 -7.78 -16.86 3.03
CA ILE A 77 -7.71 -16.39 4.42
C ILE A 77 -9.08 -16.01 5.02
N SER A 78 -9.94 -15.35 4.24
CA SER A 78 -11.30 -15.00 4.69
C SER A 78 -12.14 -16.24 5.01
N GLN A 79 -12.09 -17.25 4.14
CA GLN A 79 -12.79 -18.52 4.38
C GLN A 79 -12.20 -19.27 5.56
N MET A 80 -10.87 -19.23 5.74
CA MET A 80 -10.21 -19.85 6.90
C MET A 80 -10.71 -19.21 8.20
N LEU A 81 -10.77 -17.88 8.27
CA LEU A 81 -11.29 -17.15 9.43
C LEU A 81 -12.77 -17.43 9.73
N GLU A 82 -13.61 -17.53 8.71
CA GLU A 82 -15.01 -17.93 8.89
C GLU A 82 -15.12 -19.32 9.53
N ARG A 83 -14.28 -20.28 9.12
CA ARG A 83 -14.28 -21.65 9.64
C ARG A 83 -13.67 -21.77 11.04
N ILE A 84 -12.64 -20.98 11.34
CA ILE A 84 -11.99 -20.90 12.65
C ILE A 84 -12.96 -20.31 13.69
N ASN A 85 -13.75 -19.32 13.30
CA ASN A 85 -14.68 -18.62 14.20
C ASN A 85 -16.10 -19.22 14.19
N ALA A 86 -16.35 -20.28 13.40
CA ALA A 86 -17.66 -20.91 13.33
C ALA A 86 -18.02 -21.56 14.68
N THR A 87 -19.21 -21.25 15.20
CA THR A 87 -19.76 -21.88 16.42
C THR A 87 -20.74 -23.02 16.13
N THR A 88 -21.15 -23.15 14.87
CA THR A 88 -22.07 -24.21 14.42
C THR A 88 -21.66 -24.68 13.02
N ASN A 89 -21.77 -25.99 12.76
CA ASN A 89 -21.41 -26.67 11.50
C ASN A 89 -19.96 -26.47 11.01
N ILE A 90 -19.17 -27.55 11.11
CA ILE A 90 -17.82 -27.69 10.53
C ILE A 90 -16.84 -26.63 11.09
N VAL A 91 -16.60 -26.74 12.40
CA VAL A 91 -15.56 -26.00 13.13
C VAL A 91 -14.18 -26.49 12.70
N MET A 92 -13.24 -25.57 12.53
CA MET A 92 -11.85 -25.90 12.21
C MET A 92 -10.90 -25.31 13.27
N PRO A 93 -9.99 -26.13 13.86
CA PRO A 93 -9.83 -27.57 13.64
C PRO A 93 -11.05 -28.40 14.13
N PRO A 94 -11.32 -29.59 13.55
CA PRO A 94 -12.37 -30.48 14.02
C PRO A 94 -12.24 -30.79 15.52
N ALA A 95 -13.35 -31.08 16.20
CA ALA A 95 -13.37 -31.24 17.66
C ALA A 95 -12.48 -32.37 18.21
N ASP A 96 -12.14 -33.35 17.37
CA ASP A 96 -11.23 -34.46 17.68
C ASP A 96 -9.74 -34.12 17.43
N GLN A 97 -9.45 -32.92 16.92
CA GLN A 97 -8.11 -32.41 16.68
C GLN A 97 -7.71 -31.36 17.73
N GLU A 98 -6.40 -31.11 17.81
CA GLU A 98 -5.87 -30.07 18.67
C GLU A 98 -6.38 -28.69 18.23
N GLN A 99 -7.01 -27.98 19.16
CA GLN A 99 -7.66 -26.69 18.87
C GLN A 99 -6.63 -25.56 18.81
N LEU A 100 -6.96 -24.53 18.01
CA LEU A 100 -6.21 -23.29 18.00
C LEU A 100 -6.40 -22.55 19.33
N THR A 101 -5.29 -22.11 19.90
CA THR A 101 -5.26 -21.11 20.98
C THR A 101 -5.77 -19.76 20.47
N GLU A 102 -6.11 -18.85 21.39
CA GLU A 102 -6.59 -17.53 21.00
C GLU A 102 -5.52 -16.73 20.22
N ASP A 103 -4.25 -16.84 20.61
CA ASP A 103 -3.13 -16.20 19.91
C ASP A 103 -2.96 -16.77 18.49
N GLU A 104 -3.12 -18.08 18.32
CA GLU A 104 -3.09 -18.72 17.00
C GLU A 104 -4.26 -18.26 16.12
N LYS A 105 -5.48 -18.11 16.65
CA LYS A 105 -6.61 -17.54 15.91
C LYS A 105 -6.35 -16.08 15.53
N ASN A 106 -5.81 -15.30 16.45
CA ASN A 106 -5.45 -13.91 16.21
C ASN A 106 -4.38 -13.76 15.12
N SER A 107 -3.51 -14.76 14.93
CA SER A 107 -2.53 -14.73 13.83
C SER A 107 -3.19 -14.76 12.44
N PHE A 108 -4.27 -15.52 12.24
CA PHE A 108 -5.02 -15.51 10.97
C PHE A 108 -5.70 -14.16 10.73
N LYS A 109 -6.26 -13.56 11.79
CA LYS A 109 -6.90 -12.24 11.72
C LYS A 109 -5.87 -11.17 11.38
N THR A 110 -4.72 -11.17 12.05
CA THR A 110 -3.61 -10.24 11.79
C THR A 110 -3.11 -10.36 10.35
N PHE A 111 -2.99 -11.58 9.84
CA PHE A 111 -2.61 -11.79 8.43
C PHE A 111 -3.64 -11.23 7.45
N LEU A 112 -4.95 -11.40 7.71
CA LEU A 112 -6.00 -10.76 6.91
C LEU A 112 -5.93 -9.22 7.02
N ASP A 113 -5.74 -8.69 8.23
CA ASP A 113 -5.67 -7.25 8.47
C ASP A 113 -4.49 -6.61 7.70
N ILE A 114 -3.32 -7.28 7.65
CA ILE A 114 -2.16 -6.85 6.84
C ILE A 114 -2.48 -6.87 5.34
N LEU A 115 -3.14 -7.93 4.85
CA LEU A 115 -3.55 -8.06 3.45
C LEU A 115 -4.61 -7.01 3.03
N GLN A 116 -5.41 -6.54 3.97
CA GLN A 116 -6.47 -5.55 3.75
C GLN A 116 -6.06 -4.12 4.08
N SER A 117 -4.93 -3.92 4.76
CA SER A 117 -4.49 -2.57 5.08
C SER A 117 -4.04 -1.85 3.81
N GLU A 118 -4.41 -0.59 3.68
CA GLU A 118 -3.99 0.27 2.57
C GLU A 118 -2.56 0.81 2.77
N THR A 119 -1.92 0.45 3.88
CA THR A 119 -0.53 0.79 4.26
C THR A 119 0.03 -0.26 5.23
N PRO A 120 1.36 -0.49 5.25
CA PRO A 120 1.96 -1.52 6.09
C PRO A 120 1.59 -1.35 7.57
N GLN A 121 1.09 -2.40 8.21
CA GLN A 121 0.73 -2.39 9.63
C GLN A 121 2.01 -2.41 10.49
N GLY A 122 2.62 -1.24 10.65
CA GLY A 122 3.80 -1.04 11.49
C GLY A 122 4.42 0.35 11.39
N ASN A 123 4.00 1.14 10.40
CA ASN A 123 4.50 2.49 10.19
C ASN A 123 3.36 3.52 10.33
N PRO A 124 3.38 4.38 11.36
CA PRO A 124 2.36 5.38 11.57
C PRO A 124 2.42 6.52 10.53
N ILE A 125 3.49 6.61 9.74
CA ILE A 125 3.74 7.74 8.85
C ILE A 125 3.51 7.34 7.39
N LYS A 126 2.59 8.04 6.73
CA LYS A 126 2.37 7.96 5.28
C LYS A 126 2.69 9.32 4.66
N VAL A 127 3.59 9.33 3.68
CA VAL A 127 3.93 10.53 2.92
C VAL A 127 3.33 10.40 1.52
N THR A 128 2.51 11.38 1.14
CA THR A 128 1.93 11.52 -0.18
C THR A 128 2.47 12.79 -0.83
N TRP A 129 2.78 12.72 -2.11
CA TRP A 129 3.19 13.87 -2.92
C TRP A 129 2.30 14.02 -4.15
N THR A 130 2.18 15.24 -4.68
CA THR A 130 1.58 15.52 -5.99
C THR A 130 2.46 16.49 -6.77
N ALA A 131 2.94 16.06 -7.93
CA ALA A 131 3.65 16.89 -8.89
C ALA A 131 2.77 17.16 -10.12
N TYR A 132 3.04 18.24 -10.85
CA TYR A 132 2.19 18.68 -11.96
C TYR A 132 2.91 18.61 -13.31
N LYS A 133 2.17 18.21 -14.35
CA LYS A 133 2.63 18.19 -15.75
C LYS A 133 1.76 19.08 -16.63
N TYR A 134 2.23 19.28 -17.86
CA TYR A 134 1.67 20.15 -18.91
C TYR A 134 1.96 21.65 -18.69
N PRO A 135 2.21 22.41 -19.78
CA PRO A 135 2.64 23.82 -19.71
C PRO A 135 1.51 24.80 -19.35
N ASP A 136 0.25 24.41 -19.53
CA ASP A 136 -0.89 25.24 -19.13
C ASP A 136 -1.04 25.21 -17.60
N PHE A 137 -0.78 26.36 -16.96
CA PHE A 137 -0.85 26.47 -15.50
C PHE A 137 -2.26 26.22 -14.95
N ASP A 138 -3.30 26.69 -15.65
CA ASP A 138 -4.68 26.58 -15.19
C ASP A 138 -5.26 25.17 -15.42
N ASN A 139 -4.66 24.40 -16.34
CA ASN A 139 -5.07 23.05 -16.70
C ASN A 139 -3.98 21.98 -16.45
N ARG A 140 -3.01 22.27 -15.58
CA ARG A 140 -1.94 21.33 -15.23
C ARG A 140 -2.52 20.06 -14.60
N ALA A 141 -2.00 18.91 -15.00
CA ALA A 141 -2.48 17.63 -14.50
C ALA A 141 -1.60 17.12 -13.36
N GLY A 142 -2.20 16.76 -12.23
CA GLY A 142 -1.50 16.19 -11.08
C GLY A 142 -1.19 14.70 -11.27
N VAL A 143 0.01 14.30 -10.86
CA VAL A 143 0.39 12.90 -10.64
C VAL A 143 0.78 12.78 -9.17
N SER A 144 0.15 11.85 -8.46
CA SER A 144 0.37 11.62 -7.04
C SER A 144 1.02 10.28 -6.78
N GLY A 145 1.80 10.19 -5.71
CA GLY A 145 2.39 8.94 -5.25
C GLY A 145 2.72 8.96 -3.76
N THR A 146 3.22 7.84 -3.28
CA THR A 146 3.67 7.62 -1.91
C THR A 146 5.09 7.08 -1.89
N PHE A 147 5.61 6.81 -0.69
CA PHE A 147 6.83 6.04 -0.47
C PHE A 147 6.48 4.83 0.40
N ASN A 148 6.79 3.63 -0.09
CA ASN A 148 6.42 2.38 0.58
C ASN A 148 7.33 2.05 1.77
N THR A 149 8.48 2.71 1.90
CA THR A 149 9.48 2.41 2.93
C THR A 149 9.85 3.65 3.74
N VAL A 150 9.44 3.65 5.00
CA VAL A 150 10.03 4.50 6.05
C VAL A 150 11.22 3.76 6.65
N ILE A 151 12.40 4.35 6.57
CA ILE A 151 13.65 3.82 7.10
C ILE A 151 13.67 3.97 8.63
N SER A 152 13.28 5.15 9.12
CA SER A 152 13.20 5.45 10.54
C SER A 152 12.22 6.57 10.81
N TYR A 153 11.69 6.60 12.02
CA TYR A 153 10.91 7.73 12.51
C TYR A 153 11.07 7.88 14.03
N ASN A 154 10.76 9.07 14.52
CA ASN A 154 10.59 9.37 15.94
C ASN A 154 9.31 10.19 16.09
N LEU A 155 8.49 9.82 17.08
CA LEU A 155 7.31 10.57 17.51
C LEU A 155 7.33 10.62 19.03
N ASN A 156 6.75 11.66 19.63
CA ASN A 156 6.62 11.75 21.08
C ASN A 156 5.55 10.79 21.60
N SER A 157 5.90 9.52 21.83
CA SER A 157 4.99 8.48 22.31
C SER A 157 4.41 8.70 23.70
N THR A 158 4.89 9.72 24.42
CA THR A 158 4.36 10.11 25.74
C THR A 158 3.39 11.31 25.68
N ALA A 159 3.02 11.74 24.48
CA ALA A 159 2.09 12.85 24.28
C ALA A 159 0.70 12.57 24.87
N GLU A 160 0.18 13.52 25.65
CA GLU A 160 -1.21 13.47 26.16
C GLU A 160 -2.21 14.02 25.12
N ASN A 161 -1.83 15.06 24.38
CA ASN A 161 -2.61 15.58 23.26
C ASN A 161 -2.07 15.05 21.95
N LEU A 162 -2.97 14.77 20.99
CA LEU A 162 -2.60 14.23 19.69
C LEU A 162 -1.53 15.08 18.99
N ILE A 163 -1.66 16.40 18.99
CA ILE A 163 -0.70 17.30 18.34
C ILE A 163 0.71 17.25 18.95
N ASP A 164 0.83 16.87 20.23
CA ASP A 164 2.11 16.80 20.92
C ASP A 164 2.96 15.61 20.48
N LEU A 165 2.41 14.69 19.67
CA LEU A 165 3.19 13.68 18.93
C LEU A 165 4.28 14.31 18.04
N LEU A 166 4.06 15.55 17.58
CA LEU A 166 4.98 16.31 16.72
C LEU A 166 6.23 16.80 17.46
N ASN A 167 6.26 16.78 18.79
CA ASN A 167 7.40 17.27 19.55
C ASN A 167 8.65 16.41 19.31
N GLY A 168 9.65 16.98 18.62
CA GLY A 168 10.87 16.27 18.22
C GLY A 168 10.65 15.25 17.09
N ALA A 169 9.48 15.28 16.44
CA ALA A 169 9.13 14.31 15.43
C ALA A 169 10.07 14.40 14.21
N ASN A 170 10.48 13.24 13.72
CA ASN A 170 11.24 13.14 12.48
C ASN A 170 10.91 11.84 11.73
N VAL A 171 11.15 11.87 10.43
CA VAL A 171 10.99 10.71 9.55
C VAL A 171 12.10 10.71 8.50
N VAL A 172 12.57 9.52 8.14
CA VAL A 172 13.45 9.26 7.01
C VAL A 172 12.78 8.21 6.13
N ILE A 173 12.59 8.52 4.85
CA ILE A 173 12.03 7.61 3.85
C ILE A 173 13.09 7.24 2.81
N ASP A 174 12.97 6.02 2.27
CA ASP A 174 13.73 5.59 1.11
C ASP A 174 13.08 6.15 -0.15
N ALA A 175 13.77 7.04 -0.86
CA ALA A 175 13.23 7.65 -2.06
C ALA A 175 13.03 6.66 -3.21
N SER A 176 13.79 5.55 -3.21
CA SER A 176 13.64 4.48 -4.20
C SER A 176 12.36 3.65 -4.00
N SER A 177 11.73 3.75 -2.82
CA SER A 177 10.46 3.09 -2.51
C SER A 177 9.22 3.83 -3.05
N VAL A 178 9.42 4.81 -3.92
CA VAL A 178 8.33 5.58 -4.53
C VAL A 178 7.32 4.66 -5.22
N ASN A 179 6.04 4.98 -5.07
CA ASN A 179 4.94 4.19 -5.62
C ASN A 179 3.84 5.11 -6.17
N VAL A 180 3.34 4.81 -7.37
CA VAL A 180 2.26 5.55 -8.02
C VAL A 180 0.99 4.69 -8.10
N GLY A 181 0.64 4.04 -6.98
CA GLY A 181 -0.46 3.10 -6.87
C GLY A 181 -0.25 1.85 -7.74
N ASN A 182 -1.34 1.34 -8.32
CA ASN A 182 -1.38 0.13 -9.14
C ASN A 182 -0.86 0.34 -10.58
N GLU A 183 0.08 1.29 -10.77
CA GLU A 183 0.64 1.68 -12.07
C GLU A 183 2.14 1.35 -12.08
N PRO A 184 2.56 0.09 -12.36
CA PRO A 184 3.94 -0.35 -12.22
C PRO A 184 4.90 0.36 -13.18
N GLU A 185 4.48 0.59 -14.43
CA GLU A 185 5.28 1.32 -15.41
C GLU A 185 5.46 2.79 -15.00
N ARG A 186 4.39 3.45 -14.55
CA ARG A 186 4.47 4.83 -14.06
C ARG A 186 5.34 4.91 -12.80
N THR A 187 5.22 3.93 -11.91
CA THR A 187 6.07 3.81 -10.72
C THR A 187 7.54 3.71 -11.11
N GLN A 188 7.88 2.86 -12.09
CA GLN A 188 9.25 2.72 -12.58
C GLN A 188 9.78 4.00 -13.22
N ASN A 189 8.95 4.71 -13.98
CA ASN A 189 9.32 5.99 -14.59
C ASN A 189 9.57 7.05 -13.51
N VAL A 190 8.70 7.16 -12.51
CA VAL A 190 8.90 8.10 -11.40
C VAL A 190 10.09 7.71 -10.52
N ALA A 191 10.36 6.42 -10.33
CA ALA A 191 11.56 5.96 -9.63
C ALA A 191 12.85 6.44 -10.29
N SER A 192 12.88 6.60 -11.61
CA SER A 192 14.05 7.17 -12.31
C SER A 192 14.37 8.61 -11.87
N PHE A 193 13.34 9.42 -11.57
CA PHE A 193 13.50 10.76 -11.03
C PHE A 193 14.13 10.69 -9.63
N PHE A 194 13.54 9.95 -8.71
CA PHE A 194 14.01 9.89 -7.32
C PHE A 194 15.41 9.28 -7.22
N ASN A 195 15.72 8.24 -8.01
CA ASN A 195 17.05 7.65 -8.08
C ASN A 195 18.12 8.64 -8.55
N ALA A 196 17.77 9.58 -9.43
CA ALA A 196 18.66 10.63 -9.92
C ALA A 196 18.68 11.88 -9.01
N PHE A 197 17.75 11.96 -8.05
CA PHE A 197 17.56 13.12 -7.18
C PHE A 197 18.22 12.93 -5.81
N THR A 198 17.81 11.93 -5.05
CA THR A 198 18.27 11.70 -3.68
C THR A 198 17.99 10.25 -3.27
N ALA A 199 18.88 9.64 -2.49
CA ALA A 199 18.65 8.29 -1.98
C ALA A 199 17.61 8.28 -0.83
N GLN A 200 17.63 9.32 0.00
CA GLN A 200 16.75 9.45 1.16
C GLN A 200 16.13 10.85 1.16
N ILE A 201 14.92 10.92 1.71
CA ILE A 201 14.25 12.18 2.03
C ILE A 201 13.99 12.14 3.53
N SER A 202 14.35 13.20 4.25
CA SER A 202 14.00 13.32 5.66
C SER A 202 13.21 14.58 5.94
N GLY A 203 12.36 14.51 6.97
CA GLY A 203 11.61 15.63 7.51
C GLY A 203 11.77 15.67 9.02
N THR A 204 12.06 16.85 9.57
CA THR A 204 12.16 17.09 11.03
C THR A 204 11.25 18.23 11.41
N VAL A 205 10.38 18.04 12.39
CA VAL A 205 9.54 19.11 12.94
C VAL A 205 10.41 19.99 13.83
N ASP A 206 10.62 21.25 13.41
CA ASP A 206 11.37 22.25 14.18
C ASP A 206 10.50 22.87 15.27
N SER A 207 9.23 23.15 14.93
CA SER A 207 8.21 23.69 15.83
C SER A 207 6.81 23.46 15.27
N TYR A 208 5.78 23.61 16.10
CA TYR A 208 4.39 23.47 15.70
C TYR A 208 3.44 24.30 16.58
N ASN A 209 2.24 24.55 16.06
CA ASN A 209 1.07 25.01 16.78
C ASN A 209 -0.18 24.34 16.18
N ASN A 210 -1.37 24.71 16.66
CA ASN A 210 -2.64 24.09 16.22
C ASN A 210 -2.97 24.27 14.73
N GLU A 211 -2.32 25.20 14.04
CA GLU A 211 -2.59 25.52 12.63
C GLU A 211 -1.42 25.14 11.71
N ASN A 212 -0.18 25.16 12.20
CA ASN A 212 1.01 25.06 11.38
C ASN A 212 2.11 24.23 12.06
N ALA A 213 2.86 23.48 11.26
CA ALA A 213 4.12 22.83 11.62
C ALA A 213 5.24 23.35 10.71
N TRP A 214 6.36 23.75 11.30
CA TRP A 214 7.57 24.15 10.58
C TRP A 214 8.46 22.91 10.47
N VAL A 215 8.60 22.41 9.25
CA VAL A 215 9.32 21.15 8.98
C VAL A 215 10.54 21.43 8.13
N THR A 216 11.72 21.09 8.63
CA THR A 216 12.93 21.06 7.81
C THR A 216 12.99 19.76 7.03
N PHE A 217 12.91 19.87 5.70
CA PHE A 217 13.15 18.77 4.77
C PHE A 217 14.63 18.73 4.38
N ASN A 218 15.22 17.53 4.33
CA ASN A 218 16.52 17.31 3.69
C ASN A 218 16.33 16.41 2.46
N MET A 219 16.73 16.92 1.29
CA MET A 219 16.73 16.20 0.03
C MET A 219 17.98 16.60 -0.75
N ASN A 220 18.61 15.63 -1.41
CA ASN A 220 19.83 15.87 -2.21
C ASN A 220 20.93 16.59 -1.41
N GLY A 221 21.04 16.27 -0.12
CA GLY A 221 22.00 16.87 0.81
C GLY A 221 21.71 18.32 1.21
N ILE A 222 20.58 18.90 0.80
CA ILE A 222 20.20 20.29 1.08
C ILE A 222 19.00 20.31 2.03
N SER A 223 19.08 21.15 3.06
CA SER A 223 18.00 21.36 4.03
C SER A 223 17.21 22.64 3.74
N GLN A 224 15.89 22.54 3.74
CA GLN A 224 14.99 23.69 3.62
C GLN A 224 13.79 23.54 4.55
N GLN A 225 13.41 24.64 5.20
CA GLN A 225 12.21 24.68 6.04
C GLN A 225 10.98 24.98 5.19
N VAL A 226 9.91 24.22 5.43
CA VAL A 226 8.61 24.35 4.79
C VAL A 226 7.54 24.40 5.88
N VAL A 227 6.58 25.30 5.72
CA VAL A 227 5.43 25.39 6.63
C VAL A 227 4.32 24.50 6.09
N LEU A 228 3.85 23.56 6.91
CA LEU A 228 2.72 22.68 6.61
C LEU A 228 1.55 23.05 7.51
N ASN A 229 0.35 23.05 6.97
CA ASN A 229 -0.88 23.24 7.74
C ASN A 229 -1.17 21.97 8.54
N VAL A 230 -1.56 22.13 9.81
CA VAL A 230 -1.93 21.02 10.70
C VAL A 230 -3.44 20.84 10.65
N SER A 231 -3.88 19.62 10.41
CA SER A 231 -5.26 19.18 10.61
C SER A 231 -5.29 18.01 11.59
N LEU A 232 -6.15 18.08 12.60
CA LEU A 232 -6.34 17.02 13.58
C LEU A 232 -7.63 16.26 13.26
N GLU A 233 -7.52 14.95 13.08
CA GLU A 233 -8.64 14.03 13.02
C GLU A 233 -8.62 13.09 14.23
N THR A 234 -9.69 12.33 14.44
CA THR A 234 -9.90 11.51 15.66
C THR A 234 -8.68 10.67 16.06
N ASN A 235 -7.96 10.09 15.10
CA ASN A 235 -6.80 9.22 15.37
C ASN A 235 -5.57 9.54 14.50
N LYS A 236 -5.51 10.73 13.89
CA LYS A 236 -4.37 11.10 13.04
C LYS A 236 -4.13 12.60 12.97
N ILE A 237 -2.86 12.96 12.77
CA ILE A 237 -2.45 14.30 12.37
C ILE A 237 -2.21 14.27 10.86
N ILE A 238 -2.69 15.28 10.15
CA ILE A 238 -2.35 15.52 8.75
C ILE A 238 -1.57 16.82 8.66
N LEU A 239 -0.40 16.77 8.02
CA LEU A 239 0.42 17.92 7.68
C LEU A 239 0.38 18.16 6.17
N ASP A 240 -0.31 19.20 5.71
CA ASP A 240 -0.51 19.51 4.30
C ASP A 240 0.18 20.82 3.89
N GLY A 241 0.92 20.79 2.79
CA GLY A 241 1.54 22.00 2.25
C GLY A 241 2.07 21.83 0.84
N THR A 242 2.83 22.83 0.40
CA THR A 242 3.47 22.86 -0.91
C THR A 242 4.92 23.25 -0.73
N ILE A 243 5.84 22.50 -1.33
CA ILE A 243 7.18 22.98 -1.63
C ILE A 243 7.04 23.83 -2.90
N PRO A 244 7.20 25.17 -2.84
CA PRO A 244 6.84 26.04 -3.96
C PRO A 244 7.85 25.98 -5.11
N ASP A 245 9.08 25.56 -4.84
CA ASP A 245 10.14 25.51 -5.83
C ASP A 245 11.17 24.43 -5.46
N LEU A 246 11.22 23.33 -6.21
CA LEU A 246 12.22 22.27 -6.04
C LEU A 246 13.65 22.68 -6.44
N ASN A 247 13.87 23.82 -7.10
CA ASN A 247 15.22 24.31 -7.42
C ASN A 247 16.08 24.52 -6.18
N VAL A 248 15.45 24.83 -5.03
CA VAL A 248 16.15 24.95 -3.74
C VAL A 248 16.84 23.67 -3.27
N PHE A 249 16.50 22.52 -3.87
CA PHE A 249 17.12 21.21 -3.62
C PHE A 249 17.97 20.70 -4.80
N ASN A 250 18.27 21.55 -5.80
CA ASN A 250 19.07 21.17 -6.97
C ASN A 250 18.52 19.96 -7.75
N TRP A 251 17.21 19.93 -8.00
CA TRP A 251 16.51 18.83 -8.70
C TRP A 251 16.80 18.69 -10.21
N GLU A 252 17.56 19.60 -10.83
CA GLU A 252 17.74 19.70 -12.29
C GLU A 252 18.22 18.40 -12.95
N ASN A 253 19.16 17.68 -12.34
CA ASN A 253 19.62 16.39 -12.85
C ASN A 253 18.47 15.36 -12.93
N ALA A 254 17.65 15.29 -11.89
CA ALA A 254 16.51 14.39 -11.83
C ALA A 254 15.42 14.77 -12.84
N TYR A 255 15.16 16.07 -13.00
CA TYR A 255 14.29 16.57 -14.05
C TYR A 255 14.76 16.13 -15.44
N ASN A 256 16.05 16.30 -15.75
CA ASN A 256 16.61 15.93 -17.05
C ASN A 256 16.52 14.42 -17.32
N VAL A 257 16.82 13.59 -16.33
CA VAL A 257 16.66 12.12 -16.42
C VAL A 257 15.21 11.74 -16.68
N PHE A 258 14.28 12.33 -15.92
CA PHE A 258 12.86 12.04 -16.07
C PHE A 258 12.29 12.54 -17.40
N ASN A 259 12.68 13.74 -17.83
CA ASN A 259 12.23 14.33 -19.09
C ASN A 259 12.74 13.55 -20.30
N ALA A 260 13.91 12.91 -20.22
CA ALA A 260 14.38 12.01 -21.27
C ALA A 260 13.50 10.76 -21.45
N ILE A 261 12.77 10.35 -20.42
CA ILE A 261 11.90 9.16 -20.43
C ILE A 261 10.44 9.55 -20.74
N CYS A 262 9.93 10.60 -20.10
CA CYS A 262 8.51 10.97 -20.14
C CYS A 262 8.22 12.33 -20.80
N GLY A 263 9.23 13.03 -21.31
CA GLY A 263 9.11 14.42 -21.77
C GLY A 263 8.04 14.61 -22.84
N GLU A 264 8.01 13.76 -23.86
CA GLU A 264 6.99 13.85 -24.92
C GLU A 264 5.57 13.68 -24.37
N TYR A 265 5.37 12.74 -23.44
CA TYR A 265 4.07 12.51 -22.80
C TYR A 265 3.62 13.66 -21.88
N HIS A 266 4.56 14.51 -21.47
CA HIS A 266 4.37 15.63 -20.55
C HIS A 266 4.53 16.99 -21.23
N GLU A 267 4.65 17.04 -22.57
CA GLU A 267 4.92 18.25 -23.34
C GLU A 267 6.17 19.02 -22.83
N ASN A 268 7.16 18.26 -22.37
CA ASN A 268 8.41 18.73 -21.76
C ASN A 268 8.24 19.65 -20.54
N LYS A 269 7.08 19.60 -19.86
CA LYS A 269 6.87 20.36 -18.61
C LYS A 269 6.65 19.44 -17.42
N LEU A 270 7.47 19.66 -16.41
CA LEU A 270 7.26 19.27 -15.02
C LEU A 270 7.37 20.57 -14.21
N TRP A 271 6.38 20.83 -13.36
CA TRP A 271 6.40 22.02 -12.50
C TRP A 271 7.29 21.77 -11.28
N GLU A 272 7.94 22.84 -10.86
CA GLU A 272 8.85 22.89 -9.71
C GLU A 272 8.11 22.84 -8.37
N ASP A 273 6.81 23.15 -8.33
CA ASP A 273 6.01 23.06 -7.12
C ASP A 273 5.44 21.64 -6.90
N VAL A 274 5.55 21.17 -5.66
CA VAL A 274 5.08 19.85 -5.25
C VAL A 274 4.23 19.97 -4.00
N LYS A 275 3.00 19.46 -4.06
CA LYS A 275 2.17 19.31 -2.86
C LYS A 275 2.65 18.11 -2.06
N ILE A 276 2.67 18.25 -0.75
CA ILE A 276 3.05 17.22 0.21
C ILE A 276 1.94 17.08 1.24
N SER A 277 1.61 15.85 1.58
CA SER A 277 0.72 15.48 2.67
C SER A 277 1.40 14.41 3.51
N ILE A 278 1.54 14.64 4.82
CA ILE A 278 2.10 13.67 5.76
C ILE A 278 1.00 13.30 6.75
N GLU A 279 0.57 12.05 6.69
CA GLU A 279 -0.37 11.49 7.66
C GLU A 279 0.42 10.77 8.76
N ILE A 280 0.13 11.10 10.01
CA ILE A 280 0.70 10.47 11.20
C ILE A 280 -0.46 9.86 11.98
N SER A 281 -0.61 8.54 11.90
CA SER A 281 -1.61 7.79 12.66
C SER A 281 -1.16 7.62 14.10
N ASN A 282 -2.09 7.78 15.04
CA ASN A 282 -1.87 7.42 16.43
C ASN A 282 -1.73 5.89 16.53
N ILE A 283 -0.71 5.41 17.25
CA ILE A 283 -0.47 3.98 17.52
C ILE A 283 -1.10 3.60 18.86
#